data_AF-A0A9D5FQN9-F1
#
_entry.id   AF-A0A9D5FQN9-F1
#
_cell.length_a   1.000
_cell.length_b   1.000
_cell.length_c   1.000
_cell.angle_alpha   90.00
_cell.angle_beta   90.00
_cell.angle_gamma   90.00
#
_symmetry.space_group_name_H-M   'P 1'
#
loop_
_entity.id
_entity.type
_entity.pdbx_description
1 polymer ?
#
loop_
_entity_poly.entity_id
_entity_poly.type
_entity_poly.pdbx_seq_one_letter_code
_entity_poly.pdbx_strand_id
1 'polypeptide(L)'
;MSSPEWRNLERILKKVGYGSVFDLPIEHGMPRLDRELRYRKSEMLNPCNSKRTGPKEGDGLRDARFVNLIRICEMQGDVVITMLEVQDGLPHRIETEGSIRLL
;
A
#
# COMPACT_ATOMS: atom_id res chain seq x y z
N MET A 1 -5.33 -17.10 4.73
CA MET A 1 -5.24 -17.01 3.25
C MET A 1 -5.56 -15.58 2.87
N SER A 2 -4.67 -14.85 2.21
CA SER A 2 -4.92 -13.45 1.85
C SER A 2 -6.05 -13.36 0.83
N SER A 3 -7.07 -12.54 1.10
CA SER A 3 -8.25 -12.37 0.25
C SER A 3 -7.87 -11.84 -1.15
N PRO A 4 -8.70 -12.05 -2.19
CA PRO A 4 -8.42 -11.56 -3.54
C PRO A 4 -8.27 -10.03 -3.61
N GLU A 5 -8.94 -9.29 -2.74
CA GLU A 5 -8.84 -7.84 -2.60
C GLU A 5 -7.42 -7.42 -2.22
N TRP A 6 -6.80 -8.08 -1.24
CA TRP A 6 -5.42 -7.81 -0.83
C TRP A 6 -4.40 -8.10 -1.93
N ARG A 7 -4.60 -9.18 -2.70
CA ARG A 7 -3.76 -9.50 -3.87
C ARG A 7 -3.89 -8.46 -4.98
N ASN A 8 -5.10 -7.93 -5.18
CA ASN A 8 -5.33 -6.87 -6.16
C ASN A 8 -4.68 -5.56 -5.71
N LEU A 9 -4.78 -5.21 -4.43
CA LEU A 9 -4.08 -4.04 -3.88
C LEU A 9 -2.57 -4.18 -4.06
N GLU A 10 -1.99 -5.32 -3.69
CA GLU A 10 -0.57 -5.62 -3.89
C GLU A 10 -0.13 -5.41 -5.34
N ARG A 11 -0.92 -5.89 -6.31
CA ARG A 11 -0.64 -5.69 -7.74
C ARG A 11 -0.64 -4.21 -8.12
N ILE A 12 -1.55 -3.42 -7.56
CA ILE A 12 -1.62 -1.97 -7.79
C ILE A 12 -0.38 -1.30 -7.18
N LEU A 13 -0.02 -1.61 -5.93
CA LEU A 13 1.16 -1.03 -5.28
C LEU A 13 2.44 -1.35 -6.05
N LYS A 14 2.62 -2.61 -6.49
CA LYS A 14 3.74 -3.02 -7.35
C LYS A 14 3.79 -2.24 -8.67
N LYS A 15 2.64 -1.90 -9.27
CA LYS A 15 2.58 -1.03 -10.46
C LYS A 15 2.87 0.43 -10.16
N VAL A 16 2.54 0.92 -8.97
CA VAL A 16 2.89 2.27 -8.50
C VAL A 16 4.41 2.38 -8.35
N GLY A 17 5.03 1.39 -7.70
CA GLY A 17 6.46 1.37 -7.42
C GLY A 17 6.84 2.39 -6.35
N TYR A 18 6.74 3.68 -6.69
CA TYR A 18 6.97 4.80 -5.80
C TYR A 18 5.86 5.83 -5.96
N GLY A 19 5.29 6.30 -4.85
CA GLY A 19 4.22 7.30 -4.90
C GLY A 19 3.24 7.21 -3.74
N SER A 20 2.00 7.59 -4.02
CA SER A 20 0.92 7.60 -3.02
C SER A 20 -0.40 7.17 -3.65
N VAL A 21 -1.16 6.36 -2.95
CA VAL A 21 -2.56 6.03 -3.23
C VAL A 21 -3.43 6.87 -2.29
N PHE A 22 -4.50 7.47 -2.80
CA PHE A 22 -5.38 8.35 -2.04
C PHE A 22 -6.78 7.77 -1.94
N ASP A 23 -7.48 8.18 -0.89
CA ASP A 23 -8.89 7.87 -0.69
C ASP A 23 -9.16 6.35 -0.83
N LEU A 24 -8.36 5.50 -0.17
CA LEU A 24 -8.50 4.05 -0.18
C LEU A 24 -9.51 3.62 0.90
N PRO A 25 -10.76 3.30 0.54
CA PRO A 25 -11.74 2.76 1.46
C PRO A 25 -11.36 1.35 1.94
N ILE A 26 -11.46 1.15 3.24
CA ILE A 26 -11.41 -0.15 3.92
C ILE A 26 -12.80 -0.41 4.50
N GLU A 27 -13.41 -1.54 4.12
CA GLU A 27 -14.70 -2.00 4.65
C GLU A 27 -14.51 -3.42 5.18
N HIS A 28 -14.97 -3.67 6.40
CA HIS A 28 -14.83 -4.93 7.11
C HIS A 28 -13.37 -5.44 7.15
N GLY A 29 -12.41 -4.51 7.28
CA GLY A 29 -10.99 -4.81 7.29
C GLY A 29 -10.41 -5.18 5.93
N MET A 30 -11.12 -4.95 4.81
CA MET A 30 -10.66 -5.25 3.45
C MET A 30 -10.66 -4.01 2.56
N PRO A 31 -9.67 -3.86 1.65
CA PRO A 31 -9.65 -2.74 0.73
C PRO A 31 -10.73 -2.88 -0.32
N ARG A 32 -11.54 -1.84 -0.49
CA ARG A 32 -12.57 -1.76 -1.52
C ARG A 32 -11.96 -1.24 -2.81
N LEU A 33 -11.79 -2.16 -3.76
CA LEU A 33 -11.16 -1.93 -5.06
C LEU A 33 -12.18 -1.97 -6.21
N ASP A 34 -13.47 -1.92 -5.91
CA ASP A 34 -14.54 -1.81 -6.90
C ASP A 34 -14.56 -0.45 -7.61
N ARG A 35 -13.88 0.55 -7.04
CA ARG A 35 -13.71 1.89 -7.60
C ARG A 35 -12.27 2.09 -8.06
N GLU A 36 -12.08 2.95 -9.06
CA GLU A 36 -10.75 3.31 -9.52
C GLU A 36 -9.99 4.05 -8.42
N LEU A 37 -8.85 3.49 -8.00
CA LEU A 37 -7.99 4.12 -7.00
C LEU A 37 -7.27 5.31 -7.61
N ARG A 38 -7.32 6.44 -6.89
CA ARG A 38 -6.53 7.61 -7.24
C ARG A 38 -5.11 7.40 -6.72
N TYR A 39 -4.12 7.47 -7.59
CA TYR A 39 -2.73 7.40 -7.17
C TYR A 39 -1.86 8.40 -7.94
N ARG A 40 -0.83 8.89 -7.27
CA ARG A 40 0.23 9.69 -7.88
C ARG A 40 1.51 8.86 -7.84
N LYS A 41 2.07 8.58 -9.03
CA LYS A 41 3.42 8.03 -9.13
C LYS A 41 4.42 9.16 -8.92
N SER A 42 5.45 8.89 -8.14
CA SER A 42 6.61 9.77 -8.00
C SER A 42 7.76 9.16 -8.77
N GLU A 43 8.28 9.89 -9.76
CA GLU A 43 9.58 9.56 -10.33
C GLU A 43 10.63 9.91 -9.26
N MET A 44 11.41 8.93 -8.82
CA MET A 44 12.51 9.16 -7.88
C MET A 44 13.44 10.23 -8.47
N LEU A 45 13.43 11.44 -7.89
CA LEU A 45 14.25 12.57 -8.36
C LEU A 45 15.75 12.41 -8.05
N ASN A 46 16.18 11.29 -7.46
CA ASN A 46 17.59 10.97 -7.28
C ASN A 46 17.83 9.47 -7.44
N PRO A 47 18.60 9.03 -8.46
CA PRO A 47 19.19 7.69 -8.45
C PRO A 47 20.35 7.70 -7.45
N CYS A 48 20.05 7.70 -6.15
CA CYS A 48 21.06 7.35 -5.15
C CYS A 48 21.41 5.87 -5.35
N ASN A 49 22.41 5.64 -6.18
CA ASN A 49 23.40 4.57 -6.28
C ASN A 49 23.28 3.37 -5.30
N SER A 50 22.10 2.79 -5.15
CA SER A 50 21.90 1.49 -4.52
C SER A 50 21.66 0.51 -5.66
N LYS A 51 22.48 -0.54 -5.69
CA LYS A 51 22.34 -1.68 -6.58
C LYS A 51 20.87 -2.01 -6.71
N ARG A 52 20.35 -1.87 -7.94
CA ARG A 52 18.96 -2.06 -8.33
C ARG A 52 18.58 -3.52 -8.09
N THR A 53 18.30 -3.89 -6.85
CA THR A 53 17.39 -4.99 -6.57
C THR A 53 16.04 -4.46 -7.01
N GLY A 54 15.66 -4.78 -8.26
CA GLY A 54 14.26 -4.67 -8.67
C GLY A 54 13.38 -5.35 -7.62
N PRO A 55 12.07 -5.02 -7.56
CA PRO A 55 11.17 -5.65 -6.61
C PRO A 55 11.41 -7.16 -6.68
N LYS A 56 11.99 -7.73 -5.63
CA LYS A 56 12.17 -9.18 -5.54
C LYS A 56 10.77 -9.74 -5.79
N GLU A 57 10.66 -10.72 -6.69
CA GLU A 57 9.43 -11.48 -6.92
C GLU A 57 9.08 -12.34 -5.69
N GLY A 58 9.14 -11.77 -4.50
CA GLY A 58 8.53 -12.29 -3.30
C GLY A 58 7.07 -11.86 -3.23
N ASP A 59 6.23 -12.75 -2.70
CA ASP A 59 4.91 -12.43 -2.19
C ASP A 59 5.01 -11.16 -1.33
N GLY A 60 4.61 -10.01 -1.87
CA GLY A 60 4.59 -8.73 -1.14
C GLY A 60 3.64 -8.78 0.04
N LEU A 61 2.65 -9.68 0.00
CA LEU A 61 1.77 -10.03 1.10
C LEU A 61 2.48 -10.65 2.31
N ARG A 62 3.70 -11.18 2.15
CA ARG A 62 4.53 -11.68 3.25
C ARG A 62 5.51 -10.64 3.77
N ASP A 63 5.62 -9.48 3.11
CA ASP A 63 6.45 -8.38 3.60
C ASP A 63 5.84 -7.82 4.89
N ALA A 64 6.70 -7.56 5.88
CA ALA A 64 6.26 -7.08 7.18
C ALA A 64 5.42 -5.80 7.09
N ARG A 65 5.74 -4.89 6.14
CA ARG A 65 4.99 -3.64 5.95
C ARG A 65 3.58 -3.90 5.44
N PHE A 66 3.44 -4.85 4.52
CA PHE A 66 2.13 -5.24 4.00
C PHE A 66 1.32 -5.99 5.05
N VAL A 67 1.94 -6.89 5.81
CA VAL A 67 1.29 -7.58 6.94
C VAL A 67 0.82 -6.58 7.99
N ASN A 68 1.62 -5.56 8.31
CA ASN A 68 1.24 -4.49 9.23
C ASN A 68 0.06 -3.66 8.69
N LEU A 69 0.04 -3.34 7.39
CA LEU A 69 -1.09 -2.69 6.75
C LEU A 69 -2.37 -3.50 6.92
N ILE A 70 -2.34 -4.80 6.58
CA ILE A 70 -3.50 -5.70 6.72
C ILE A 70 -3.99 -5.69 8.16
N ARG A 71 -3.08 -5.89 9.12
CA ARG A 71 -3.44 -5.92 10.54
C ARG A 71 -4.08 -4.62 11.01
N ILE A 72 -3.58 -3.46 10.58
CA ILE A 72 -4.18 -2.17 10.94
C ILE A 72 -5.60 -2.05 10.37
N CYS A 73 -5.79 -2.44 9.10
CA CYS A 73 -7.09 -2.42 8.45
C CYS A 73 -8.09 -3.36 9.14
N GLU A 74 -7.67 -4.60 9.44
CA GLU A 74 -8.48 -5.59 10.17
C GLU A 74 -8.85 -5.10 11.59
N MET A 75 -7.95 -4.40 12.28
CA MET A 75 -8.22 -3.86 13.62
C MET A 75 -9.14 -2.63 13.62
N GLN A 76 -9.02 -1.75 12.62
CA GLN A 76 -9.86 -0.56 12.53
C GLN A 76 -11.26 -0.88 12.00
N GLY A 77 -11.41 -1.92 11.18
CA GLY A 77 -12.67 -2.31 10.58
C GLY A 77 -12.99 -1.43 9.37
N ASP A 78 -13.87 -0.44 9.56
CA ASP A 78 -14.32 0.47 8.52
C ASP A 78 -13.58 1.81 8.65
N VAL A 79 -12.74 2.13 7.66
CA VAL A 79 -11.93 3.36 7.66
C VAL A 79 -11.56 3.78 6.24
N VAL A 80 -11.34 5.07 6.03
CA VAL A 80 -10.71 5.56 4.79
C VAL A 80 -9.24 5.86 5.06
N ILE A 81 -8.36 5.18 4.33
CA ILE A 81 -6.96 5.56 4.25
C ILE A 81 -6.87 6.73 3.27
N THR A 82 -6.85 7.95 3.82
CA THR A 82 -6.74 9.21 3.06
C THR A 82 -5.48 9.23 2.18
N MET A 83 -4.38 8.65 2.66
CA MET A 83 -3.15 8.48 1.89
C MET A 83 -2.39 7.22 2.31
N LEU A 84 -2.00 6.41 1.34
CA LEU A 84 -1.10 5.27 1.47
C LEU A 84 0.16 5.56 0.64
N GLU A 85 1.27 5.83 1.31
CA GLU A 85 2.57 5.99 0.67
C GLU A 85 3.15 4.63 0.28
N VAL A 86 3.67 4.55 -0.94
CA VAL A 86 4.22 3.35 -1.56
C VAL A 86 5.69 3.56 -1.85
N GLN A 87 6.51 2.60 -1.40
CA GLN A 87 7.94 2.56 -1.65
C GLN A 87 8.36 1.15 -2.06
N ASP A 88 9.02 1.02 -3.21
CA ASP A 88 9.41 -0.27 -3.81
C ASP A 88 8.23 -1.22 -4.07
N GLY A 89 7.06 -0.65 -4.38
CA GLY A 89 5.84 -1.42 -4.63
C GLY A 89 5.19 -1.99 -3.38
N LEU A 90 5.62 -1.54 -2.21
CA LEU A 90 5.16 -1.97 -0.89
C LEU A 90 4.67 -0.76 -0.09
N PRO A 91 3.71 -0.96 0.81
CA PRO A 91 3.22 0.12 1.65
C PRO A 91 4.34 0.60 2.59
N HIS A 92 4.39 1.89 2.86
CA HIS A 92 5.43 2.51 3.69
C HIS A 92 4.85 3.34 4.84
N ARG A 93 3.83 4.13 4.53
CA ARG A 93 3.16 5.01 5.49
C ARG A 93 1.68 5.06 5.15
N ILE A 94 0.83 5.13 6.17
CA ILE A 94 -0.59 5.39 6.00
C ILE A 94 -1.01 6.63 6.77
N GLU A 95 -2.01 7.30 6.24
CA GLU A 95 -2.72 8.40 6.87
C GLU A 95 -4.21 8.09 6.84
N THR A 96 -4.81 8.06 8.03
CA THR A 96 -6.26 7.99 8.24
C THR A 96 -6.72 9.36 8.78
N GLU A 97 -8.03 9.63 8.80
CA GLU A 97 -8.58 10.91 9.29
C GLU A 97 -7.98 11.32 10.65
N GLY A 98 -7.00 12.23 10.64
CA GLY A 98 -6.33 12.75 11.82
C GLY A 98 -5.21 11.88 12.42
N SER A 99 -4.71 10.84 11.74
CA SER A 99 -3.62 9.99 12.26
C SER A 99 -2.67 9.49 11.17
N ILE A 100 -1.38 9.77 11.34
CA ILE A 100 -0.30 9.28 10.47
C ILE A 100 0.41 8.12 11.17
N ARG A 101 0.64 7.01 10.46
CA ARG A 101 1.34 5.83 10.98
C ARG A 101 2.35 5.29 9.96
N LEU A 102 3.56 4.98 10.43
CA LEU A 102 4.56 4.24 9.66
C LEU A 102 4.27 2.73 9.76
N LEU A 103 4.57 1.99 8.69
CA LEU A 103 4.27 0.57 8.54
C LEU A 103 5.51 -0.32 8.58
#